data_AF-A0A5C7WPJ1-F1
#
_entry.id   AF-A0A5C7WPJ1-F1
#
_cell.length_a   1.000
_cell.length_b   1.000
_cell.length_c   1.000
_cell.angle_alpha   90.00
_cell.angle_beta   90.00
_cell.angle_gamma   90.00
#
_symmetry.space_group_name_H-M   'P 1'
#
loop_
_entity.id
_entity.type
_entity.pdbx_description
1 polymer ?
#
loop_
_entity_poly.entity_id
_entity_poly.type
_entity_poly.pdbx_seq_one_letter_code
_entity_poly.pdbx_strand_id
1 'polypeptide(L)'
;MRSIEDTLTEPPIFFPCSEETHEPFLIRETLINYPYQNRLLLWGTVQTVGAQFGGNRTDVNDVFAIAWASVMRAFGLASPRLAYEEHVVIPGEIGACHVAFTQCPWKISKANFDQAKRSMTAWTSLEFHLLDEVFKWYRIVQFHRSNKAEQEEMLAPWVPLVTRFLRTPNDITTSKRQYPNWHYFASRKRGISIIRMPKVNIAALKIILSPFSPEIVRGEEAYALSANGILNAIPYKTIERGKKLISLVENKVDKKILILPIDSHCLFIGVRTIIAIEGEFGYHTFQKEQQLFFERRAKENRVFFADSKITWNIPLNARSMESLCLELIRREPGVIRAKPVGDTNDRDGGRDIVIDWNLPTQHEKYWGENASKNDIASGGIKTKRIIAQIKCRSKTIGKRDVQDIRDTLEHYEASGFLLIAHPRISSSLFDHLEKLRNSTNQLTEWWDSSDMERKLKRHPDIARDYPDILNIKIEK
;
A
#
# COMPACT_ATOMS: atom_id res chain seq x y z
N MET A 1 2.97 27.31 4.27
CA MET A 1 3.34 25.88 4.40
C MET A 1 3.08 25.25 3.04
N ARG A 2 4.13 24.83 2.33
CA ARG A 2 3.97 24.04 1.09
C ARG A 2 3.33 22.69 1.45
N SER A 3 2.50 22.14 0.58
CA SER A 3 1.94 20.81 0.82
C SER A 3 3.06 19.76 0.76
N ILE A 4 2.88 18.61 1.43
CA ILE A 4 3.84 17.48 1.35
C ILE A 4 4.01 17.01 -0.12
N GLU A 5 3.02 17.22 -0.97
CA GLU A 5 3.08 16.93 -2.41
C GLU A 5 4.08 17.84 -3.16
N ASP A 6 4.25 19.09 -2.72
CA ASP A 6 5.13 20.08 -3.38
C ASP A 6 6.62 19.89 -3.04
N THR A 7 6.94 19.19 -1.95
CA THR A 7 8.33 19.03 -1.47
C THR A 7 9.05 17.79 -2.00
N LEU A 8 8.31 16.83 -2.56
CA LEU A 8 8.88 15.61 -3.16
C LEU A 8 8.92 15.66 -4.71
N THR A 9 8.25 16.65 -5.32
CA THR A 9 8.17 16.85 -6.78
C THR A 9 9.24 17.80 -7.31
N GLU A 10 9.75 18.70 -6.47
CA GLU A 10 10.96 19.45 -6.78
C GLU A 10 12.17 18.56 -6.43
N PRO A 11 13.08 18.28 -7.39
CA PRO A 11 14.33 17.62 -7.06
C PRO A 11 15.01 18.43 -5.95
N PRO A 12 15.91 17.85 -5.15
CA PRO A 12 16.74 18.70 -4.32
C PRO A 12 17.64 19.48 -5.31
N ILE A 13 17.28 20.73 -5.62
CA ILE A 13 17.84 21.55 -6.71
C ILE A 13 19.31 22.00 -6.43
N PHE A 14 20.04 21.35 -5.53
CA PHE A 14 21.29 21.90 -5.00
C PHE A 14 22.47 20.92 -4.99
N PHE A 15 22.62 20.03 -5.97
CA PHE A 15 23.89 19.29 -6.12
C PHE A 15 24.38 19.20 -7.58
N PRO A 16 25.69 19.34 -7.84
CA PRO A 16 26.25 19.44 -9.19
C PRO A 16 25.96 18.24 -10.12
N CYS A 17 25.66 17.07 -9.55
CA CYS A 17 25.51 15.80 -10.26
C CYS A 17 24.07 15.25 -10.24
N SER A 18 23.05 16.09 -9.99
CA SER A 18 21.65 15.63 -9.87
C SER A 18 21.06 15.03 -11.15
N GLU A 19 21.62 15.36 -12.31
CA GLU A 19 21.21 14.81 -13.61
C GLU A 19 22.11 13.66 -14.09
N GLU A 20 23.18 13.36 -13.36
CA GLU A 20 24.15 12.32 -13.72
C GLU A 20 23.69 10.94 -13.25
N THR A 21 23.97 9.91 -14.06
CA THR A 21 23.74 8.52 -13.67
C THR A 21 24.80 8.07 -12.66
N HIS A 22 24.36 7.52 -11.53
CA HIS A 22 25.24 7.03 -10.48
C HIS A 22 25.18 5.52 -10.39
N GLU A 23 26.10 4.86 -11.11
CA GLU A 23 26.22 3.40 -11.02
C GLU A 23 26.52 2.96 -9.59
N PRO A 24 25.87 1.91 -9.07
CA PRO A 24 25.08 0.93 -9.82
C PRO A 24 23.57 1.21 -9.89
N PHE A 25 23.10 2.36 -9.40
CA PHE A 25 21.68 2.71 -9.32
C PHE A 25 21.21 3.44 -10.57
N LEU A 26 20.30 2.81 -11.32
CA LEU A 26 19.87 3.34 -12.60
C LEU A 26 18.34 3.42 -12.66
N ILE A 27 17.82 4.62 -12.96
CA ILE A 27 16.41 4.80 -13.28
C ILE A 27 16.16 4.40 -14.73
N ARG A 28 15.07 3.65 -14.95
CA ARG A 28 14.62 3.10 -16.22
C ARG A 28 13.17 3.47 -16.48
N GLU A 29 12.82 3.44 -17.76
CA GLU A 29 11.46 3.63 -18.23
C GLU A 29 11.03 2.49 -19.14
N THR A 30 9.75 2.13 -19.08
CA THR A 30 9.17 1.14 -19.99
C THR A 30 7.78 1.59 -20.39
N LEU A 31 7.53 1.56 -21.70
CA LEU A 31 6.20 1.77 -22.25
C LEU A 31 5.41 0.47 -22.17
N ILE A 32 4.35 0.46 -21.37
CA ILE A 32 3.41 -0.66 -21.31
C ILE A 32 2.22 -0.32 -22.20
N ASN A 33 2.11 -1.04 -23.32
CA ASN A 33 0.98 -0.91 -24.24
C ASN A 33 -0.19 -1.74 -23.71
N TYR A 34 -1.19 -1.10 -23.09
CA TYR A 34 -2.49 -1.74 -22.89
C TYR A 34 -3.41 -1.43 -24.08
N PRO A 35 -4.38 -2.31 -24.40
CA PRO A 35 -5.29 -2.13 -25.53
C PRO A 35 -6.06 -0.80 -25.56
N TYR A 36 -6.19 -0.13 -24.41
CA TYR A 36 -6.95 1.11 -24.27
C TYR A 36 -6.18 2.28 -23.64
N GLN A 37 -4.97 2.05 -23.08
CA GLN A 37 -4.14 3.10 -22.48
C GLN A 37 -2.66 2.70 -22.48
N ASN A 38 -1.82 3.47 -23.16
CA ASN A 38 -0.37 3.36 -22.96
C ASN A 38 -0.01 3.92 -21.59
N ARG A 39 0.66 3.11 -20.76
CA ARG A 39 1.14 3.51 -19.45
C ARG A 39 2.66 3.51 -19.44
N LEU A 40 3.26 4.64 -19.13
CA LEU A 40 4.69 4.72 -18.87
C LEU A 40 4.97 4.29 -17.44
N LEU A 41 5.92 3.37 -17.26
CA LEU A 41 6.37 2.89 -15.97
C LEU A 41 7.79 3.40 -15.70
N LEU A 42 8.01 4.01 -14.53
CA LEU A 42 9.35 4.26 -13.99
C LEU A 42 9.71 3.14 -13.02
N TRP A 43 10.95 2.67 -13.11
CA TRP A 43 11.51 1.64 -12.24
C TRP A 43 13.02 1.80 -12.15
N GLY A 44 13.64 1.10 -11.21
CA GLY A 44 15.07 1.13 -10.95
C GLY A 44 15.78 -0.17 -11.29
N THR A 45 17.06 -0.12 -11.61
CA THR A 45 17.93 -1.30 -11.73
C THR A 45 19.16 -1.08 -10.89
N VAL A 46 19.53 -2.13 -10.16
CA VAL A 46 20.85 -2.29 -9.54
C VAL A 46 21.58 -3.38 -10.28
N GLN A 47 22.63 -2.99 -10.99
CA GLN A 47 23.46 -3.92 -11.74
C GLN A 47 24.92 -3.51 -11.64
N THR A 48 25.76 -4.46 -11.26
CA THR A 48 27.22 -4.27 -11.22
C THR A 48 27.91 -5.13 -12.27
N VAL A 49 29.03 -4.63 -12.80
CA VAL A 49 29.85 -5.34 -13.79
C VAL A 49 31.11 -5.93 -13.17
N GLY A 50 31.68 -6.95 -13.81
CA GLY A 50 32.90 -7.61 -13.33
C GLY A 50 34.12 -6.68 -13.22
N ALA A 51 34.13 -5.57 -13.96
CA ALA A 51 35.15 -4.52 -13.84
C ALA A 51 35.02 -3.71 -12.53
N GLN A 52 33.82 -3.65 -11.95
CA GLN A 52 33.53 -2.94 -10.69
C GLN A 52 33.68 -3.84 -9.48
N PHE A 53 33.35 -5.13 -9.61
CA PHE A 53 33.40 -6.10 -8.52
C PHE A 53 33.80 -7.48 -9.07
N GLY A 54 34.89 -8.04 -8.54
CA GLY A 54 35.31 -9.40 -8.87
C GLY A 54 34.47 -10.48 -8.16
N GLY A 55 34.46 -11.67 -8.76
CA GLY A 55 33.78 -12.87 -8.24
C GLY A 55 32.27 -12.85 -8.43
N ASN A 56 31.57 -13.73 -7.71
CA ASN A 56 30.10 -13.77 -7.69
C ASN A 56 29.56 -12.44 -7.11
N ARG A 57 28.72 -11.70 -7.86
CA ARG A 57 28.18 -10.38 -7.47
C ARG A 57 26.79 -10.44 -6.83
N THR A 58 26.31 -11.62 -6.48
CA THR A 58 25.00 -11.84 -5.85
C THR A 58 24.79 -10.96 -4.63
N ASP A 59 25.77 -10.94 -3.73
CA ASP A 59 25.71 -10.15 -2.52
C ASP A 59 25.72 -8.64 -2.80
N VAL A 60 26.51 -8.19 -3.77
CA VAL A 60 26.62 -6.77 -4.15
C VAL A 60 25.28 -6.26 -4.69
N ASN A 61 24.71 -6.95 -5.69
CA ASN A 61 23.46 -6.54 -6.31
C ASN A 61 22.29 -6.58 -5.31
N ASP A 62 22.24 -7.57 -4.41
CA ASP A 62 21.21 -7.65 -3.38
C ASP A 62 21.37 -6.57 -2.30
N VAL A 63 22.56 -6.43 -1.70
CA VAL A 63 22.82 -5.46 -0.63
C VAL A 63 22.56 -4.03 -1.10
N PHE A 64 23.01 -3.69 -2.31
CA PHE A 64 22.80 -2.36 -2.87
C PHE A 64 21.32 -2.10 -3.18
N ALA A 65 20.59 -3.07 -3.73
CA ALA A 65 19.15 -2.92 -3.96
C ALA A 65 18.36 -2.78 -2.65
N ILE A 66 18.69 -3.56 -1.63
CA ILE A 66 18.10 -3.47 -0.29
C ILE A 66 18.36 -2.09 0.31
N ALA A 67 19.60 -1.62 0.28
CA ALA A 67 19.96 -0.30 0.82
C ALA A 67 19.23 0.81 0.07
N TRP A 68 19.29 0.80 -1.26
CA TRP A 68 18.65 1.79 -2.11
C TRP A 68 17.14 1.88 -1.89
N ALA A 69 16.44 0.73 -1.93
CA ALA A 69 15.01 0.69 -1.68
C ALA A 69 14.63 1.16 -0.27
N SER A 70 15.50 0.94 0.72
CA SER A 70 15.29 1.42 2.09
C SER A 70 15.37 2.93 2.19
N VAL A 71 16.33 3.55 1.51
CA VAL A 71 16.47 5.01 1.50
C VAL A 71 15.27 5.64 0.79
N MET A 72 14.89 5.12 -0.38
CA MET A 72 13.67 5.54 -1.10
C MET A 72 12.43 5.50 -0.20
N ARG A 73 12.29 4.44 0.60
CA ARG A 73 11.18 4.31 1.56
C ARG A 73 11.27 5.29 2.72
N ALA A 74 12.46 5.48 3.28
CA ALA A 74 12.67 6.35 4.42
C ALA A 74 12.37 7.81 4.11
N PHE A 75 12.77 8.27 2.92
CA PHE A 75 12.51 9.63 2.43
C PHE A 75 11.08 9.81 1.92
N GLY A 76 10.26 8.77 1.91
CA GLY A 76 8.88 8.85 1.42
C GLY A 76 8.76 8.95 -0.09
N LEU A 77 9.78 8.51 -0.84
CA LEU A 77 9.77 8.58 -2.29
C LEU A 77 8.92 7.47 -2.90
N ALA A 78 9.16 6.24 -2.45
CA ALA A 78 8.37 5.09 -2.82
C ALA A 78 8.43 4.00 -1.76
N SER A 79 7.47 3.08 -1.76
CA SER A 79 7.64 1.75 -1.16
C SER A 79 7.96 0.77 -2.27
N PRO A 80 9.23 0.36 -2.46
CA PRO A 80 9.60 -0.43 -3.62
C PRO A 80 9.33 -1.93 -3.45
N ARG A 81 9.14 -2.60 -4.57
CA ARG A 81 9.23 -4.06 -4.69
C ARG A 81 10.52 -4.43 -5.43
N LEU A 82 11.37 -5.19 -4.76
CA LEU A 82 12.56 -5.81 -5.36
C LEU A 82 12.17 -7.07 -6.14
N ALA A 83 12.75 -7.22 -7.34
CA ALA A 83 12.69 -8.42 -8.17
C ALA A 83 14.11 -8.77 -8.66
N TYR A 84 14.44 -10.05 -8.67
CA TYR A 84 15.81 -10.52 -8.91
C TYR A 84 15.89 -11.21 -10.26
N GLU A 85 16.90 -10.85 -11.05
CA GLU A 85 17.21 -11.47 -12.33
C GLU A 85 18.48 -12.31 -12.20
N GLU A 86 18.41 -13.56 -12.63
CA GLU A 86 19.58 -14.45 -12.66
C GLU A 86 20.57 -14.02 -13.76
N HIS A 87 21.85 -14.22 -13.51
CA HIS A 87 22.89 -13.92 -14.47
C HIS A 87 22.83 -14.88 -15.65
N VAL A 88 22.72 -14.33 -16.87
CA VAL A 88 22.53 -15.07 -18.12
C VAL A 88 23.56 -16.20 -18.32
N VAL A 89 24.79 -16.01 -17.84
CA VAL A 89 25.91 -16.94 -18.06
C VAL A 89 26.30 -17.72 -16.81
N ILE A 90 25.96 -17.25 -15.61
CA ILE A 90 26.47 -17.82 -14.34
C ILE A 90 25.26 -18.26 -13.52
N PRO A 91 24.88 -19.55 -13.58
CA PRO A 91 23.70 -20.05 -12.88
C PRO A 91 23.76 -19.74 -11.38
N GLY A 92 22.66 -19.23 -10.83
CA GLY A 92 22.53 -18.91 -9.40
C GLY A 92 23.19 -17.60 -8.97
N GLU A 93 23.90 -16.87 -9.84
CA GLU A 93 24.31 -15.50 -9.56
C GLU A 93 23.16 -14.52 -9.83
N ILE A 94 22.96 -13.53 -8.97
CA ILE A 94 22.04 -12.42 -9.27
C ILE A 94 22.73 -11.48 -10.25
N GLY A 95 22.27 -11.45 -11.50
CA GLY A 95 22.80 -10.61 -12.56
C GLY A 95 22.35 -9.16 -12.46
N ALA A 96 21.12 -8.93 -12.01
CA ALA A 96 20.57 -7.62 -11.71
C ALA A 96 19.45 -7.71 -10.66
N CYS A 97 19.19 -6.61 -9.96
CA CYS A 97 18.00 -6.46 -9.13
C CYS A 97 17.19 -5.27 -9.62
N HIS A 98 15.92 -5.52 -9.93
CA HIS A 98 14.96 -4.54 -10.40
C HIS A 98 14.17 -3.99 -9.20
N VAL A 99 14.02 -2.67 -9.14
CA VAL A 99 13.35 -1.93 -8.08
C VAL A 99 12.10 -1.28 -8.66
N ALA A 100 10.95 -1.95 -8.47
CA ALA A 100 9.67 -1.43 -8.94
C ALA A 100 9.08 -0.46 -7.91
N PHE A 101 8.73 0.76 -8.32
CA PHE A 101 8.10 1.76 -7.46
C PHE A 101 6.58 1.55 -7.41
N THR A 102 6.13 0.64 -6.54
CA THR A 102 4.73 0.17 -6.50
C THR A 102 3.80 1.10 -5.73
N GLN A 103 4.31 1.81 -4.73
CA GLN A 103 3.60 2.90 -4.06
C GLN A 103 4.42 4.17 -4.10
N CYS A 104 3.95 5.20 -4.79
CA CYS A 104 4.50 6.55 -4.73
C CYS A 104 3.42 7.49 -4.19
N PRO A 105 3.73 8.43 -3.28
CA PRO A 105 2.75 9.38 -2.79
C PRO A 105 2.32 10.38 -3.88
N TRP A 106 3.13 10.55 -4.93
CA TRP A 106 2.76 11.34 -6.10
C TRP A 106 2.28 10.47 -7.26
N LYS A 107 1.35 11.04 -8.05
CA LYS A 107 0.80 10.38 -9.23
C LYS A 107 1.71 10.59 -10.44
N ILE A 108 2.32 9.52 -10.95
CA ILE A 108 3.02 9.53 -12.24
C ILE A 108 1.98 9.41 -13.36
N SER A 109 1.97 10.38 -14.27
CA SER A 109 1.09 10.50 -15.42
C SER A 109 1.89 10.87 -16.66
N LYS A 110 1.29 10.78 -17.85
CA LYS A 110 1.95 11.20 -19.09
C LYS A 110 2.38 12.68 -19.05
N ALA A 111 1.62 13.54 -18.36
CA ALA A 111 1.87 14.98 -18.33
C ALA A 111 3.07 15.38 -17.46
N ASN A 112 3.40 14.61 -16.42
CA ASN A 112 4.48 14.91 -15.47
C ASN A 112 5.59 13.85 -15.47
N PHE A 113 5.63 12.97 -16.48
CA PHE A 113 6.55 11.84 -16.53
C PHE A 113 8.02 12.27 -16.52
N ASP A 114 8.40 13.22 -17.38
CA ASP A 114 9.78 13.70 -17.50
C ASP A 114 10.25 14.43 -16.23
N GLN A 115 9.33 15.13 -15.56
CA GLN A 115 9.62 15.74 -14.27
C GLN A 115 9.82 14.65 -13.20
N ALA A 116 8.92 13.67 -13.11
CA ALA A 116 9.06 12.57 -12.17
C ALA A 116 10.34 11.77 -12.38
N LYS A 117 10.73 11.53 -13.64
CA LYS A 117 12.00 10.88 -14.00
C LYS A 117 13.19 11.69 -13.53
N ARG A 118 13.24 13.00 -13.83
CA ARG A 118 14.32 13.89 -13.38
C ARG A 118 14.42 13.94 -11.85
N SER A 119 13.30 14.05 -11.16
CA SER A 119 13.27 14.04 -9.69
C SER A 119 13.77 12.71 -9.13
N MET A 120 13.34 11.57 -9.67
CA MET A 120 13.82 10.25 -9.24
C MET A 120 15.32 10.05 -9.50
N THR A 121 15.84 10.54 -10.63
CA THR A 121 17.29 10.54 -10.92
C THR A 121 18.05 11.39 -9.90
N ALA A 122 17.57 12.60 -9.61
CA ALA A 122 18.21 13.49 -8.63
C ALA A 122 18.22 12.89 -7.22
N TRP A 123 17.11 12.27 -6.80
CA TRP A 123 17.06 11.53 -5.55
C TRP A 123 18.02 10.34 -5.55
N THR A 124 18.06 9.56 -6.62
CA THR A 124 19.01 8.44 -6.75
C THR A 124 20.47 8.89 -6.64
N SER A 125 20.81 10.03 -7.23
CA SER A 125 22.13 10.68 -7.13
C SER A 125 22.46 11.08 -5.68
N LEU A 126 21.52 11.74 -4.99
CA LEU A 126 21.69 12.07 -3.56
C LEU A 126 21.88 10.81 -2.71
N GLU A 127 21.05 9.79 -2.93
CA GLU A 127 21.11 8.53 -2.19
C GLU A 127 22.43 7.80 -2.39
N PHE A 128 22.98 7.82 -3.61
CA PHE A 128 24.32 7.29 -3.88
C PHE A 128 25.36 7.95 -2.98
N HIS A 129 25.36 9.27 -2.86
CA HIS A 129 26.29 10.00 -2.00
C HIS A 129 26.06 9.75 -0.51
N LEU A 130 24.80 9.69 -0.06
CA LEU A 130 24.48 9.31 1.32
C LEU A 130 25.03 7.92 1.66
N LEU A 131 24.87 6.97 0.73
CA LEU A 131 25.35 5.61 0.90
C LEU A 131 26.89 5.47 0.81
N ASP A 132 27.63 6.51 0.42
CA ASP A 132 29.10 6.50 0.49
C ASP A 132 29.60 6.36 1.93
N GLU A 133 28.91 6.97 2.89
CA GLU A 133 29.25 6.82 4.32
C GLU A 133 29.07 5.37 4.81
N VAL A 134 28.18 4.62 4.15
CA VAL A 134 27.89 3.21 4.47
C VAL A 134 28.84 2.27 3.74
N PHE A 135 29.11 2.49 2.45
CA PHE A 135 29.84 1.54 1.61
C PHE A 135 31.28 1.95 1.31
N LYS A 136 31.60 3.24 1.44
CA LYS A 136 32.92 3.85 1.18
C LYS A 136 33.36 3.57 -0.26
N TRP A 137 32.56 4.02 -1.23
CA TRP A 137 32.74 3.83 -2.67
C TRP A 137 34.18 4.14 -3.12
N TYR A 138 34.77 5.21 -2.58
CA TYR A 138 36.15 5.63 -2.90
C TYR A 138 37.21 4.54 -2.64
N ARG A 139 36.98 3.63 -1.67
CA ARG A 139 37.91 2.54 -1.36
C ARG A 139 37.79 1.37 -2.33
N ILE A 140 36.64 1.19 -2.96
CA ILE A 140 36.36 0.09 -3.89
C ILE A 140 37.22 0.26 -5.16
N VAL A 141 37.28 1.49 -5.69
CA VAL A 141 38.03 1.82 -6.92
C VAL A 141 39.55 1.63 -6.75
N GLN A 142 40.10 1.95 -5.58
CA GLN A 142 41.54 1.83 -5.31
C GLN A 142 42.00 0.37 -5.12
N PHE A 143 41.16 -0.50 -4.55
CA PHE A 143 41.53 -1.88 -4.23
C PHE A 143 41.48 -2.81 -5.45
N HIS A 144 40.62 -2.52 -6.44
CA HIS A 144 40.52 -3.33 -7.67
C HIS A 144 41.75 -3.30 -8.57
N ARG A 145 42.64 -2.31 -8.42
CA ARG A 145 43.91 -2.27 -9.15
C ARG A 145 45.00 -3.16 -8.54
N SER A 146 44.83 -3.65 -7.31
CA SER A 146 45.94 -4.23 -6.54
C SER A 146 45.70 -5.64 -5.99
N ASN A 147 44.48 -6.20 -5.97
CA ASN A 147 44.29 -7.57 -5.45
C ASN A 147 43.11 -8.33 -6.08
N LYS A 148 43.41 -9.47 -6.72
CA LYS A 148 42.47 -10.59 -6.91
C LYS A 148 42.30 -11.34 -5.58
N ALA A 149 41.80 -10.66 -4.55
CA ALA A 149 41.66 -11.28 -3.23
C ALA A 149 40.60 -12.39 -3.29
N GLU A 150 41.07 -13.62 -3.15
CA GLU A 150 40.29 -14.84 -3.00
C GLU A 150 39.23 -14.66 -1.90
N GLN A 151 38.00 -15.07 -2.21
CA GLN A 151 36.92 -15.16 -1.24
C GLN A 151 37.23 -16.31 -0.27
N GLU A 152 37.97 -16.05 0.80
CA GLU A 152 38.13 -17.03 1.88
C GLU A 152 36.79 -17.26 2.59
N GLU A 153 36.19 -18.43 2.32
CA GLU A 153 35.04 -18.99 3.04
C GLU A 153 35.42 -19.38 4.49
N MET A 154 35.74 -18.39 5.34
CA MET A 154 35.58 -18.61 6.78
C MET A 154 34.10 -18.47 7.13
N LEU A 155 33.38 -19.59 7.17
CA LEU A 155 31.98 -19.66 7.59
C LEU A 155 31.84 -19.01 8.97
N ALA A 156 31.15 -17.87 9.02
CA ALA A 156 30.96 -17.15 10.26
C ALA A 156 30.16 -18.02 11.26
N PRO A 157 30.46 -18.00 12.57
CA PRO A 157 29.84 -18.90 13.56
C PRO A 157 28.31 -18.86 13.62
N TRP A 158 27.70 -17.77 13.17
CA TRP A 158 26.24 -17.61 13.14
C TRP A 158 25.58 -18.30 11.94
N VAL A 159 26.32 -18.61 10.87
CA VAL A 159 25.76 -19.21 9.65
C VAL A 159 25.11 -20.57 9.94
N PRO A 160 25.77 -21.55 10.62
CA PRO A 160 25.13 -22.82 10.94
C PRO A 160 23.87 -22.67 11.80
N LEU A 161 23.84 -21.69 12.71
CA LEU A 161 22.68 -21.42 13.57
C LEU A 161 21.47 -20.94 12.76
N VAL A 162 21.70 -20.01 11.82
CA VAL A 162 20.69 -19.53 10.88
C VAL A 162 20.24 -20.66 9.97
N THR A 163 21.17 -21.42 9.37
CA THR A 163 20.86 -22.58 8.51
C THR A 163 19.93 -23.57 9.22
N ARG A 164 20.23 -23.93 10.47
CA ARG A 164 19.38 -24.82 11.27
C ARG A 164 18.00 -24.22 11.53
N PHE A 165 17.93 -22.94 11.88
CA PHE A 165 16.67 -22.23 12.10
C PHE A 165 15.80 -22.21 10.83
N LEU A 166 16.42 -22.13 9.65
CA LEU A 166 15.75 -22.16 8.35
C LEU A 166 15.46 -23.58 7.80
N ARG A 167 15.66 -24.61 8.64
CA ARG A 167 15.49 -26.03 8.28
C ARG A 167 16.36 -26.43 7.10
N THR A 168 17.62 -26.02 7.13
CA THR A 168 18.70 -26.47 6.24
C THR A 168 18.34 -26.38 4.76
N PRO A 169 18.08 -25.16 4.24
CA PRO A 169 17.77 -24.99 2.83
C PRO A 169 18.97 -25.37 1.94
N ASN A 170 18.69 -25.81 0.70
CA ASN A 170 19.70 -26.29 -0.24
C ASN A 170 20.18 -25.22 -1.25
N ASP A 171 19.79 -23.96 -1.05
CA ASP A 171 20.08 -22.82 -1.93
C ASP A 171 20.84 -21.71 -1.19
N ILE A 172 21.66 -22.08 -0.21
CA ILE A 172 22.38 -21.12 0.62
C ILE A 172 23.54 -20.53 -0.19
N THR A 173 23.58 -19.21 -0.23
CA THR A 173 24.72 -18.44 -0.74
C THR A 173 25.36 -17.68 0.41
N THR A 174 26.67 -17.84 0.60
CA THR A 174 27.45 -17.04 1.55
C THR A 174 28.60 -16.35 0.87
N SER A 175 28.93 -15.14 1.31
CA SER A 175 30.14 -14.44 0.86
C SER A 175 30.72 -13.60 1.99
N LYS A 176 32.03 -13.33 1.89
CA LYS A 176 32.75 -12.40 2.75
C LYS A 176 33.49 -11.42 1.85
N ARG A 177 33.31 -10.12 2.09
CA ARG A 177 34.00 -9.06 1.36
C ARG A 177 34.78 -8.17 2.30
N GLN A 178 35.93 -7.70 1.81
CA GLN A 178 36.72 -6.69 2.49
C GLN A 178 36.27 -5.27 2.13
N TYR A 179 35.87 -5.05 0.87
CA TYR A 179 35.41 -3.76 0.35
C TYR A 179 34.20 -3.92 -0.59
N PRO A 180 33.01 -3.43 -0.19
CA PRO A 180 32.64 -3.02 1.16
C PRO A 180 32.80 -4.18 2.17
N ASN A 181 33.08 -3.86 3.44
CA ASN A 181 33.30 -4.90 4.46
C ASN A 181 31.97 -5.47 4.95
N TRP A 182 31.65 -6.70 4.52
CA TRP A 182 30.49 -7.44 5.01
C TRP A 182 30.66 -8.95 5.00
N HIS A 183 29.86 -9.63 5.81
CA HIS A 183 29.55 -11.05 5.66
C HIS A 183 28.10 -11.19 5.24
N TYR A 184 27.85 -11.92 4.16
CA TYR A 184 26.54 -12.10 3.57
C TYR A 184 26.10 -13.56 3.65
N PHE A 185 24.81 -13.74 3.86
CA PHE A 185 24.10 -15.01 3.80
C PHE A 185 22.77 -14.77 3.12
N ALA A 186 22.37 -15.61 2.18
CA ALA A 186 21.02 -15.62 1.65
C ALA A 186 20.50 -17.02 1.36
N SER A 187 19.19 -17.15 1.41
CA SER A 187 18.44 -18.28 0.84
C SER A 187 17.20 -17.70 0.16
N ARG A 188 17.17 -17.80 -1.17
CA ARG A 188 16.10 -17.29 -2.03
C ARG A 188 14.79 -18.05 -1.79
N LYS A 189 14.86 -19.38 -1.66
CA LYS A 189 13.72 -20.25 -1.33
C LYS A 189 13.11 -19.95 0.04
N ARG A 190 13.89 -19.39 0.97
CA ARG A 190 13.41 -18.98 2.29
C ARG A 190 13.10 -17.49 2.39
N GLY A 191 13.37 -16.73 1.33
CA GLY A 191 13.15 -15.28 1.25
C GLY A 191 13.93 -14.52 2.32
N ILE A 192 15.21 -14.86 2.54
CA ILE A 192 16.04 -14.21 3.56
C ILE A 192 17.38 -13.80 2.98
N SER A 193 17.75 -12.56 3.26
CA SER A 193 19.12 -12.05 3.14
C SER A 193 19.58 -11.49 4.48
N ILE A 194 20.80 -11.83 4.90
CA ILE A 194 21.43 -11.38 6.14
C ILE A 194 22.77 -10.77 5.78
N ILE A 195 22.97 -9.54 6.22
CA ILE A 195 24.13 -8.72 5.89
C ILE A 195 24.73 -8.25 7.21
N ARG A 196 25.94 -8.69 7.52
CA ARG A 196 26.65 -8.28 8.74
C ARG A 196 27.81 -7.37 8.37
N MET A 197 27.80 -6.16 8.90
CA MET A 197 28.76 -5.09 8.63
C MET A 197 29.38 -4.55 9.92
N PRO A 198 30.47 -3.76 9.85
CA PRO A 198 30.97 -3.04 11.01
C PRO A 198 29.90 -2.10 11.59
N LYS A 199 29.92 -1.94 12.92
CA LYS A 199 28.93 -1.13 13.67
C LYS A 199 28.84 0.31 13.14
N VAL A 200 29.96 0.89 12.70
CA VAL A 200 30.00 2.26 12.16
C VAL A 200 29.20 2.40 10.86
N ASN A 201 29.26 1.40 9.97
CA ASN A 201 28.50 1.39 8.72
C ASN A 201 26.99 1.27 8.99
N ILE A 202 26.59 0.40 9.93
CA ILE A 202 25.19 0.26 10.34
C ILE A 202 24.67 1.52 11.05
N ALA A 203 25.51 2.17 11.86
CA ALA A 203 25.15 3.43 12.50
C ALA A 203 24.93 4.54 11.45
N ALA A 204 25.81 4.65 10.44
CA ALA A 204 25.62 5.57 9.32
C ALA A 204 24.32 5.28 8.57
N LEU A 205 24.05 4.02 8.26
CA LEU A 205 22.79 3.62 7.60
C LEU A 205 21.56 4.01 8.44
N LYS A 206 21.58 3.78 9.76
CA LYS A 206 20.46 4.19 10.64
C LYS A 206 20.25 5.70 10.67
N ILE A 207 21.32 6.49 10.55
CA ILE A 207 21.21 7.96 10.46
C ILE A 207 20.57 8.34 9.12
N ILE A 208 21.00 7.75 8.01
CA ILE A 208 20.40 8.01 6.68
C ILE A 208 18.91 7.64 6.66
N LEU A 209 18.53 6.55 7.34
CA LEU A 209 17.15 6.08 7.42
C LEU A 209 16.32 6.78 8.52
N SER A 210 16.88 7.74 9.27
CA SER A 210 16.15 8.43 10.34
C SER A 210 14.92 9.23 9.89
N PRO A 211 14.79 9.70 8.64
CA PRO A 211 13.54 10.29 8.15
C PRO A 211 12.35 9.31 8.20
N PHE A 212 12.59 8.01 8.26
CA PHE A 212 11.54 7.02 8.47
C PHE A 212 11.00 7.08 9.91
N SER A 213 9.91 7.82 10.10
CA SER A 213 9.21 7.95 11.38
C SER A 213 7.73 7.58 11.22
N PRO A 214 7.37 6.28 11.21
CA PRO A 214 6.00 5.86 10.99
C PRO A 214 5.11 6.08 12.21
N GLU A 215 3.87 6.47 11.95
CA GLU A 215 2.76 6.24 12.87
C GLU A 215 2.41 4.75 12.83
N ILE A 216 2.29 4.13 14.01
CA ILE A 216 2.07 2.69 14.14
C ILE A 216 0.80 2.44 14.92
N VAL A 217 -0.10 1.64 14.33
CA VAL A 217 -1.32 1.15 14.96
C VAL A 217 -1.26 -0.37 15.08
N ARG A 218 -1.67 -0.87 16.24
CA ARG A 218 -1.79 -2.31 16.49
C ARG A 218 -3.08 -2.84 15.84
N GLY A 219 -2.92 -3.65 14.80
CA GLY A 219 -4.00 -4.39 14.16
C GLY A 219 -4.33 -5.71 14.87
N GLU A 220 -5.09 -6.56 14.18
CA GLU A 220 -5.44 -7.92 14.58
C GLU A 220 -4.32 -8.91 14.30
N GLU A 221 -3.69 -8.86 13.11
CA GLU A 221 -2.62 -9.81 12.71
C GLU A 221 -1.29 -9.14 12.41
N ALA A 222 -1.31 -7.83 12.16
CA ALA A 222 -0.16 -7.03 11.81
C ALA A 222 -0.14 -5.68 12.56
N TYR A 223 1.03 -5.05 12.61
CA TYR A 223 1.10 -3.61 12.82
C TYR A 223 0.82 -2.90 11.50
N ALA A 224 -0.08 -1.94 11.50
CA ALA A 224 -0.33 -1.03 10.39
C ALA A 224 0.56 0.21 10.56
N LEU A 225 1.24 0.63 9.50
CA LEU A 225 2.18 1.73 9.50
C LEU A 225 1.82 2.77 8.43
N SER A 226 1.92 4.04 8.79
CA SER A 226 1.84 5.18 7.87
C SER A 226 3.07 6.05 8.05
N ALA A 227 3.83 6.27 6.98
CA ALA A 227 4.97 7.19 6.97
C ALA A 227 5.05 7.90 5.62
N ASN A 228 5.05 9.23 5.64
CA ASN A 228 5.15 10.08 4.44
C ASN A 228 4.06 9.77 3.39
N GLY A 229 2.83 9.50 3.85
CA GLY A 229 1.71 9.14 2.97
C GLY A 229 1.76 7.72 2.39
N ILE A 230 2.80 6.94 2.70
CA ILE A 230 2.97 5.56 2.25
C ILE A 230 2.52 4.61 3.36
N LEU A 231 1.68 3.64 2.98
CA LEU A 231 1.04 2.69 3.87
C LEU A 231 1.66 1.29 3.75
N ASN A 232 1.97 0.70 4.89
CA ASN A 232 2.52 -0.65 4.98
C ASN A 232 1.90 -1.41 6.15
N ALA A 233 1.96 -2.74 6.13
CA ALA A 233 1.60 -3.55 7.28
C ALA A 233 2.58 -4.69 7.49
N ILE A 234 2.96 -4.93 8.75
CA ILE A 234 3.95 -5.95 9.12
C ILE A 234 3.29 -7.00 10.03
N PRO A 235 3.09 -8.23 9.53
CA PRO A 235 2.56 -9.33 10.34
C PRO A 235 3.41 -9.60 11.59
N TYR A 236 2.75 -9.90 12.71
CA TYR A 236 3.45 -10.18 13.98
C TYR A 236 4.44 -11.35 13.85
N LYS A 237 4.08 -12.38 13.08
CA LYS A 237 4.94 -13.54 12.80
C LYS A 237 6.27 -13.13 12.13
N THR A 238 6.23 -12.13 11.25
CA THR A 238 7.44 -11.61 10.57
C THR A 238 8.34 -10.88 11.57
N ILE A 239 7.76 -10.10 12.49
CA ILE A 239 8.53 -9.41 13.54
C ILE A 239 9.22 -10.39 14.46
N GLU A 240 8.51 -11.42 14.91
CA GLU A 240 9.09 -12.46 15.77
C GLU A 240 10.19 -13.24 15.03
N ARG A 241 9.99 -13.54 13.74
CA ARG A 241 11.02 -14.17 12.89
C ARG A 241 12.26 -13.28 12.75
N GLY A 242 12.09 -11.99 12.47
CA GLY A 242 13.19 -11.03 12.33
C GLY A 242 13.99 -10.84 13.61
N LYS A 243 13.30 -10.65 14.75
CA LYS A 243 13.94 -10.58 16.08
C LYS A 243 14.73 -11.85 16.39
N LYS A 244 14.16 -13.02 16.08
CA LYS A 244 14.84 -14.30 16.30
C LYS A 244 16.10 -14.41 15.45
N LEU A 245 16.05 -14.04 14.17
CA LEU A 245 17.22 -14.05 13.30
C LEU A 245 18.31 -13.09 13.79
N ILE A 246 17.96 -11.86 14.21
CA ILE A 246 18.93 -10.93 14.83
C ILE A 246 19.59 -11.56 16.04
N SER A 247 18.82 -12.22 16.91
CA SER A 247 19.38 -12.88 18.10
C SER A 247 20.41 -13.96 17.77
N LEU A 248 20.24 -14.67 16.65
CA LEU A 248 21.15 -15.72 16.20
C LEU A 248 22.46 -15.15 15.63
N VAL A 249 22.41 -13.95 15.04
CA VAL A 249 23.57 -13.32 14.40
C VAL A 249 24.36 -12.44 15.38
N GLU A 250 23.66 -11.69 16.24
CA GLU A 250 24.26 -10.73 17.16
C GLU A 250 24.46 -11.27 18.60
N ASN A 251 23.99 -12.49 18.89
CA ASN A 251 23.97 -13.12 20.22
C ASN A 251 23.19 -12.37 21.31
N LYS A 252 22.60 -11.21 20.98
CA LYS A 252 21.71 -10.41 21.83
C LYS A 252 20.69 -9.70 20.95
N VAL A 253 19.49 -9.48 21.48
CA VAL A 253 18.48 -8.62 20.85
C VAL A 253 18.59 -7.25 21.52
N ASP A 254 19.14 -6.28 20.81
CA ASP A 254 19.10 -4.88 21.26
C ASP A 254 17.64 -4.38 21.20
N LYS A 255 17.27 -3.48 22.13
CA LYS A 255 15.96 -2.81 22.11
C LYS A 255 15.84 -1.84 20.92
N LYS A 256 16.95 -1.39 20.33
CA LYS A 256 16.98 -0.41 19.23
C LYS A 256 17.09 -1.04 17.84
N ILE A 257 16.25 -2.05 17.54
CA ILE A 257 16.11 -2.57 16.17
C ILE A 257 15.23 -1.60 15.38
N LEU A 258 15.77 -1.08 14.26
CA LEU A 258 14.96 -0.35 13.29
C LEU A 258 14.26 -1.38 12.39
N ILE A 259 12.93 -1.28 12.30
CA ILE A 259 12.11 -2.13 11.44
C ILE A 259 11.57 -1.25 10.32
N LEU A 260 11.91 -1.56 9.07
CA LEU A 260 11.54 -0.78 7.89
C LEU A 260 10.90 -1.71 6.85
N PRO A 261 9.58 -1.60 6.58
CA PRO A 261 8.94 -2.33 5.51
C PRO A 261 9.06 -1.58 4.17
N ILE A 262 9.44 -2.31 3.14
CA ILE A 262 9.15 -1.99 1.73
C ILE A 262 8.11 -3.00 1.21
N ASP A 263 7.59 -2.84 0.00
CA ASP A 263 6.47 -3.67 -0.46
C ASP A 263 6.79 -5.17 -0.49
N SER A 264 8.02 -5.54 -0.89
CA SER A 264 8.43 -6.94 -0.98
C SER A 264 9.30 -7.45 0.16
N HIS A 265 9.81 -6.59 1.04
CA HIS A 265 10.71 -6.99 2.12
C HIS A 265 10.43 -6.22 3.41
N CYS A 266 10.62 -6.88 4.54
CA CYS A 266 10.67 -6.22 5.85
C CYS A 266 12.11 -6.31 6.37
N LEU A 267 12.72 -5.15 6.57
CA LEU A 267 14.09 -5.02 7.02
C LEU A 267 14.16 -4.87 8.53
N PHE A 268 15.06 -5.62 9.16
CA PHE A 268 15.40 -5.52 10.57
C PHE A 268 16.87 -5.12 10.69
N ILE A 269 17.13 -3.92 11.21
CA ILE A 269 18.47 -3.35 11.29
C ILE A 269 18.90 -3.29 12.77
N GLY A 270 19.77 -4.23 13.14
CA GLY A 270 20.37 -4.41 14.46
C GLY A 270 21.58 -3.49 14.70
N VAL A 271 22.54 -3.95 15.49
CA VAL A 271 23.77 -3.20 15.81
C VAL A 271 24.84 -3.35 14.73
N ARG A 272 24.91 -4.54 14.14
CA ARG A 272 25.88 -4.93 13.11
C ARG A 272 25.23 -5.65 11.94
N THR A 273 23.92 -5.92 12.01
CA THR A 273 23.24 -6.78 11.06
C THR A 273 22.03 -6.11 10.44
N ILE A 274 21.85 -6.32 9.13
CA ILE A 274 20.62 -6.07 8.38
C ILE A 274 20.04 -7.43 8.02
N ILE A 275 18.75 -7.63 8.26
CA ILE A 275 18.02 -8.82 7.85
C ILE A 275 16.86 -8.37 6.98
N ALA A 276 16.86 -8.78 5.72
CA ALA A 276 15.73 -8.60 4.82
C ALA A 276 14.93 -9.90 4.75
N ILE A 277 13.64 -9.83 5.09
CA ILE A 277 12.71 -10.95 4.97
C ILE A 277 11.74 -10.63 3.84
N GLU A 278 11.73 -11.45 2.81
CA GLU A 278 10.81 -11.36 1.67
C GLU A 278 9.36 -11.69 2.11
N GLY A 279 8.39 -10.94 1.59
CA GLY A 279 6.97 -11.09 1.86
C GLY A 279 6.15 -9.93 1.30
N GLU A 280 4.85 -9.91 1.58
CA GLU A 280 3.96 -8.81 1.14
C GLU A 280 3.68 -7.85 2.30
N PHE A 281 4.26 -6.65 2.25
CA PHE A 281 4.10 -5.63 3.31
C PHE A 281 3.53 -4.32 2.79
N GLY A 282 3.14 -4.27 1.52
CA GLY A 282 2.59 -3.08 0.86
C GLY A 282 1.12 -2.81 1.19
N TYR A 283 0.52 -1.94 0.37
CA TYR A 283 -0.84 -1.43 0.53
C TYR A 283 -1.90 -2.53 0.65
N HIS A 284 -1.76 -3.62 -0.10
CA HIS A 284 -2.73 -4.72 -0.06
C HIS A 284 -2.79 -5.40 1.32
N THR A 285 -1.64 -5.63 1.96
CA THR A 285 -1.60 -6.16 3.34
C THR A 285 -2.17 -5.15 4.33
N PHE A 286 -1.89 -3.86 4.13
CA PHE A 286 -2.49 -2.79 4.93
C PHE A 286 -4.03 -2.77 4.82
N GLN A 287 -4.59 -2.90 3.61
CA GLN A 287 -6.04 -2.93 3.40
C GLN A 287 -6.70 -4.14 4.07
N LYS A 288 -6.07 -5.32 3.99
CA LYS A 288 -6.55 -6.52 4.69
C LYS A 288 -6.61 -6.30 6.19
N GLU A 289 -5.54 -5.73 6.76
CA GLU A 289 -5.47 -5.42 8.18
C GLU A 289 -6.51 -4.36 8.58
N GLN A 290 -6.70 -3.34 7.75
CA GLN A 290 -7.74 -2.33 7.95
C GLN A 290 -9.14 -2.95 7.97
N GLN A 291 -9.42 -3.89 7.08
CA GLN A 291 -10.69 -4.61 7.06
C GLN A 291 -10.90 -5.44 8.34
N LEU A 292 -9.90 -6.22 8.77
CA LEU A 292 -9.94 -6.99 10.02
C LEU A 292 -10.18 -6.08 11.23
N PHE A 293 -9.52 -4.92 11.26
CA PHE A 293 -9.74 -3.91 12.29
C PHE A 293 -11.18 -3.39 12.32
N PHE A 294 -11.76 -3.10 11.15
CA PHE A 294 -13.17 -2.67 11.07
C PHE A 294 -14.13 -3.78 11.49
N GLU A 295 -13.87 -5.03 11.13
CA GLU A 295 -14.68 -6.17 11.56
C GLU A 295 -14.63 -6.36 13.08
N ARG A 296 -13.44 -6.23 13.69
CA ARG A 296 -13.28 -6.25 15.15
C ARG A 296 -14.04 -5.10 15.80
N ARG A 297 -13.85 -3.86 15.32
CA ARG A 297 -14.56 -2.68 15.81
C ARG A 297 -16.07 -2.83 15.70
N ALA A 298 -16.58 -3.38 14.59
CA ALA A 298 -18.01 -3.63 14.43
C ALA A 298 -18.54 -4.65 15.44
N LYS A 299 -17.77 -5.69 15.78
CA LYS A 299 -18.13 -6.66 16.83
C LYS A 299 -18.11 -6.01 18.22
N GLU A 300 -17.05 -5.28 18.55
CA GLU A 300 -16.92 -4.53 19.80
C GLU A 300 -18.07 -3.53 19.96
N ASN A 301 -18.37 -2.76 18.92
CA ASN A 301 -19.41 -1.74 18.94
C ASN A 301 -20.80 -2.36 19.10
N ARG A 302 -21.08 -3.53 18.52
CA ARG A 302 -22.35 -4.25 18.76
C ARG A 302 -22.56 -4.59 20.24
N VAL A 303 -21.48 -4.82 20.98
CA VAL A 303 -21.54 -5.11 22.43
C VAL A 303 -21.63 -3.82 23.23
N PHE A 304 -20.72 -2.87 23.00
CA PHE A 304 -20.63 -1.64 23.80
C PHE A 304 -21.72 -0.61 23.51
N PHE A 305 -22.34 -0.67 22.33
CA PHE A 305 -23.37 0.27 21.89
C PHE A 305 -24.70 -0.42 21.57
N ALA A 306 -24.95 -1.63 22.12
CA ALA A 306 -26.22 -2.35 21.96
C ALA A 306 -27.43 -1.45 22.30
N ASP A 307 -27.35 -0.78 23.45
CA ASP A 307 -28.39 0.10 24.00
C ASP A 307 -28.20 1.58 23.62
N SER A 308 -27.31 1.87 22.66
CA SER A 308 -27.19 3.22 22.15
C SER A 308 -28.42 3.61 21.35
N LYS A 309 -28.94 4.81 21.60
CA LYS A 309 -30.01 5.42 20.82
C LYS A 309 -29.43 6.57 20.00
N ILE A 310 -29.65 6.49 18.69
CA ILE A 310 -29.32 7.57 17.76
C ILE A 310 -30.57 8.43 17.64
N THR A 311 -30.39 9.74 17.83
CA THR A 311 -31.45 10.71 17.60
C THR A 311 -31.00 11.72 16.56
N TRP A 312 -31.85 11.95 15.56
CA TRP A 312 -31.64 12.94 14.52
C TRP A 312 -32.04 14.33 15.02
N ASN A 313 -31.16 15.31 14.85
CA ASN A 313 -31.44 16.71 15.18
C ASN A 313 -32.13 17.37 13.99
N ILE A 314 -33.43 17.63 14.11
CA ILE A 314 -34.26 18.22 13.04
C ILE A 314 -34.34 19.75 13.27
N PRO A 315 -34.22 20.58 12.22
CA PRO A 315 -34.06 20.25 10.80
C PRO A 315 -32.65 19.78 10.42
N LEU A 316 -32.58 18.80 9.51
CA LEU A 316 -31.30 18.26 9.02
C LEU A 316 -30.59 19.24 8.08
N ASN A 317 -29.29 19.42 8.29
CA ASN A 317 -28.42 20.10 7.34
C ASN A 317 -28.13 19.18 6.15
N ALA A 318 -28.48 19.61 4.93
CA ALA A 318 -28.32 18.80 3.71
C ALA A 318 -26.85 18.45 3.43
N ARG A 319 -25.92 19.39 3.62
CA ARG A 319 -24.49 19.19 3.39
C ARG A 319 -23.88 18.22 4.39
N SER A 320 -24.23 18.36 5.67
CA SER A 320 -23.81 17.43 6.72
C SER A 320 -24.35 16.03 6.46
N MET A 321 -25.59 15.93 5.98
CA MET A 321 -26.23 14.65 5.65
C MET A 321 -25.58 13.96 4.45
N GLU A 322 -25.21 14.71 3.41
CA GLU A 322 -24.47 14.17 2.27
C GLU A 322 -23.08 13.64 2.69
N SER A 323 -22.37 14.43 3.50
CA SER A 323 -21.05 14.06 4.04
C SER A 323 -21.13 12.81 4.93
N LEU A 324 -22.15 12.75 5.80
CA LEU A 324 -22.46 11.59 6.64
C LEU A 324 -22.69 10.33 5.81
N CYS A 325 -23.54 10.40 4.77
CA CYS A 325 -23.81 9.29 3.87
C CYS A 325 -22.56 8.84 3.13
N LEU A 326 -21.74 9.78 2.64
CA LEU A 326 -20.48 9.48 1.98
C LEU A 326 -19.53 8.70 2.89
N GLU A 327 -19.42 9.11 4.16
CA GLU A 327 -18.60 8.38 5.14
C GLU A 327 -19.13 6.98 5.44
N LEU A 328 -20.44 6.82 5.59
CA LEU A 328 -21.06 5.52 5.78
C LEU A 328 -20.79 4.61 4.58
N ILE A 329 -20.97 5.10 3.35
CA ILE A 329 -20.68 4.36 2.12
C ILE A 329 -19.21 3.95 2.06
N ARG A 330 -18.27 4.85 2.39
CA ARG A 330 -16.83 4.55 2.35
C ARG A 330 -16.42 3.42 3.29
N ARG A 331 -17.22 3.14 4.31
CA ARG A 331 -16.98 2.04 5.27
C ARG A 331 -17.72 0.76 4.91
N GLU A 332 -18.52 0.76 3.85
CA GLU A 332 -19.15 -0.46 3.38
C GLU A 332 -18.12 -1.41 2.75
N PRO A 333 -18.14 -2.70 3.11
CA PRO A 333 -17.24 -3.68 2.53
C PRO A 333 -17.33 -3.73 1.00
N GLY A 334 -16.18 -3.76 0.34
CA GLY A 334 -16.09 -3.85 -1.13
C GLY A 334 -16.18 -2.53 -1.87
N VAL A 335 -16.44 -1.40 -1.22
CA VAL A 335 -16.38 -0.08 -1.89
C VAL A 335 -14.93 0.25 -2.22
N ILE A 336 -14.62 0.42 -3.51
CA ILE A 336 -13.29 0.81 -3.99
C ILE A 336 -13.11 2.32 -3.86
N ARG A 337 -14.12 3.08 -4.27
CA ARG A 337 -14.17 4.53 -4.15
C ARG A 337 -15.60 5.02 -4.08
N ALA A 338 -15.81 6.10 -3.32
CA ALA A 338 -17.04 6.88 -3.31
C ALA A 338 -16.69 8.38 -3.33
N LYS A 339 -17.32 9.12 -4.23
CA LYS A 339 -17.06 10.56 -4.44
C LYS A 339 -18.37 11.35 -4.54
N PRO A 340 -18.47 12.53 -3.91
CA PRO A 340 -19.58 13.43 -4.12
C PRO A 340 -19.56 13.98 -5.55
N VAL A 341 -20.70 14.42 -6.04
CA VAL A 341 -20.87 14.98 -7.38
C VAL A 341 -21.49 16.36 -7.28
N GLY A 342 -20.82 17.36 -7.88
CA GLY A 342 -21.31 18.74 -7.94
C GLY A 342 -21.11 19.53 -6.64
N ASP A 343 -21.19 20.86 -6.76
CA ASP A 343 -21.53 21.74 -5.63
C ASP A 343 -23.06 21.86 -5.60
N THR A 344 -23.63 22.07 -4.41
CA THR A 344 -25.07 21.98 -4.05
C THR A 344 -26.06 22.81 -4.90
N ASN A 345 -25.59 23.56 -5.90
CA ASN A 345 -26.35 24.49 -6.74
C ASN A 345 -26.32 24.18 -8.26
N ASP A 346 -25.62 23.15 -8.72
CA ASP A 346 -25.73 22.71 -10.11
C ASP A 346 -26.99 21.85 -10.31
N ARG A 347 -27.54 21.81 -11.54
CA ARG A 347 -28.66 20.90 -11.86
C ARG A 347 -28.11 19.47 -11.88
N ASP A 348 -28.02 18.85 -10.71
CA ASP A 348 -27.30 17.60 -10.45
C ASP A 348 -27.88 16.34 -11.10
N GLY A 349 -28.89 16.45 -11.97
CA GLY A 349 -29.41 15.32 -12.75
C GLY A 349 -29.79 14.09 -11.92
N GLY A 350 -30.05 14.27 -10.62
CA GLY A 350 -30.41 13.19 -9.70
C GLY A 350 -29.25 12.39 -9.06
N ARG A 351 -27.98 12.77 -9.22
CA ARG A 351 -26.83 12.08 -8.59
C ARG A 351 -26.17 12.95 -7.51
N ASP A 352 -26.02 12.40 -6.30
CA ASP A 352 -25.29 13.08 -5.22
C ASP A 352 -23.91 12.42 -5.02
N ILE A 353 -23.81 11.10 -5.12
CA ILE A 353 -22.57 10.35 -4.94
C ILE A 353 -22.39 9.31 -6.05
N VAL A 354 -21.16 9.16 -6.56
CA VAL A 354 -20.77 8.06 -7.45
C VAL A 354 -19.87 7.08 -6.71
N ILE A 355 -20.21 5.79 -6.80
CA ILE A 355 -19.58 4.69 -6.08
C ILE A 355 -19.08 3.66 -7.09
N ASP A 356 -17.84 3.21 -6.98
CA ASP A 356 -17.42 1.96 -7.61
C ASP A 356 -17.30 0.88 -6.53
N TRP A 357 -18.08 -0.18 -6.67
CA TRP A 357 -18.29 -1.19 -5.64
C TRP A 357 -17.99 -2.59 -6.18
N ASN A 358 -17.09 -3.30 -5.53
CA ASN A 358 -16.86 -4.73 -5.74
C ASN A 358 -17.95 -5.55 -5.06
N LEU A 359 -18.79 -6.18 -5.87
CA LEU A 359 -19.88 -7.02 -5.39
C LEU A 359 -19.67 -8.47 -5.82
N PRO A 360 -19.95 -9.46 -4.95
CA PRO A 360 -19.98 -10.86 -5.36
C PRO A 360 -21.02 -11.07 -6.47
N THR A 361 -20.68 -11.85 -7.49
CA THR A 361 -21.59 -12.18 -8.62
C THR A 361 -22.82 -12.98 -8.20
N GLN A 362 -22.87 -13.49 -6.96
CA GLN A 362 -24.02 -14.25 -6.42
C GLN A 362 -25.33 -13.46 -6.31
N HIS A 363 -25.31 -12.13 -6.43
CA HIS A 363 -26.53 -11.31 -6.43
C HIS A 363 -27.31 -11.30 -7.75
N GLU A 364 -26.79 -11.93 -8.83
CA GLU A 364 -27.54 -12.08 -10.08
C GLU A 364 -28.45 -13.33 -9.97
N LYS A 365 -29.74 -13.10 -9.69
CA LYS A 365 -30.81 -14.12 -9.59
C LYS A 365 -31.09 -14.90 -10.90
N TYR A 366 -30.24 -14.76 -11.91
CA TYR A 366 -30.37 -15.44 -13.19
C TYR A 366 -29.07 -16.21 -13.48
N TRP A 367 -28.98 -17.43 -12.97
CA TRP A 367 -28.20 -18.47 -13.64
C TRP A 367 -28.90 -18.81 -14.95
N GLY A 368 -28.73 -17.97 -15.97
CA GLY A 368 -28.75 -18.43 -17.35
C GLY A 368 -27.39 -19.06 -17.64
N GLU A 369 -27.34 -20.09 -18.47
CA GLU A 369 -26.16 -20.91 -18.83
C GLU A 369 -24.96 -20.16 -19.46
N ASN A 370 -24.90 -18.83 -19.37
CA ASN A 370 -23.87 -17.98 -19.98
C ASN A 370 -23.06 -17.19 -18.93
N ALA A 371 -22.52 -17.87 -17.91
CA ALA A 371 -21.42 -17.30 -17.15
C ALA A 371 -20.22 -17.15 -18.08
N SER A 372 -19.82 -15.90 -18.36
CA SER A 372 -18.64 -15.61 -19.17
C SER A 372 -17.41 -16.26 -18.52
N LYS A 373 -16.50 -16.84 -19.32
CA LYS A 373 -15.21 -17.36 -18.83
C LYS A 373 -14.41 -16.32 -18.00
N ASN A 374 -14.67 -15.02 -18.20
CA ASN A 374 -14.06 -13.93 -17.42
C ASN A 374 -14.60 -13.82 -15.98
N ASP A 375 -15.83 -14.26 -15.71
CA ASP A 375 -16.45 -14.19 -14.37
C ASP A 375 -15.89 -15.28 -13.43
N ILE A 376 -15.44 -16.39 -14.01
CA ILE A 376 -14.79 -17.50 -13.31
C ILE A 376 -13.33 -17.12 -12.99
N ALA A 377 -12.63 -16.44 -13.90
CA ALA A 377 -11.25 -15.98 -13.70
C ALA A 377 -11.10 -14.87 -12.65
N SER A 378 -12.16 -14.09 -12.40
CA SER A 378 -12.19 -12.99 -11.41
C SER A 378 -12.63 -13.42 -10.01
N GLY A 379 -12.80 -14.72 -9.77
CA GLY A 379 -13.23 -15.25 -8.47
C GLY A 379 -14.68 -14.88 -8.09
N GLY A 380 -15.51 -14.51 -9.07
CA GLY A 380 -16.90 -14.15 -8.85
C GLY A 380 -17.11 -12.79 -8.18
N ILE A 381 -16.28 -11.78 -8.48
CA ILE A 381 -16.46 -10.40 -8.01
C ILE A 381 -16.51 -9.47 -9.22
N LYS A 382 -17.58 -8.67 -9.34
CA LYS A 382 -17.72 -7.64 -10.37
C LYS A 382 -17.68 -6.25 -9.74
N THR A 383 -16.85 -5.37 -10.28
CA THR A 383 -16.92 -3.94 -9.98
C THR A 383 -18.12 -3.34 -10.72
N LYS A 384 -19.08 -2.79 -9.98
CA LYS A 384 -20.24 -2.07 -10.52
C LYS A 384 -20.12 -0.59 -10.18
N ARG A 385 -20.40 0.28 -11.15
CA ARG A 385 -20.61 1.71 -10.90
C ARG A 385 -22.04 1.94 -10.43
N ILE A 386 -22.20 2.58 -9.29
CA ILE A 386 -23.48 2.85 -8.63
C ILE A 386 -23.64 4.35 -8.44
N ILE A 387 -24.83 4.85 -8.76
CA ILE A 387 -25.23 6.23 -8.48
C ILE A 387 -26.04 6.23 -7.19
N ALA A 388 -25.61 7.03 -6.23
CA ALA A 388 -26.31 7.27 -5.00
C ALA A 388 -27.01 8.63 -5.03
N GLN A 389 -28.28 8.62 -4.60
CA GLN A 389 -29.10 9.81 -4.44
C GLN A 389 -29.58 9.92 -2.98
N ILE A 390 -29.49 11.10 -2.39
CA ILE A 390 -29.81 11.40 -1.02
C ILE A 390 -31.04 12.32 -0.98
N LYS A 391 -32.08 11.90 -0.27
CA LYS A 391 -33.33 12.68 -0.12
C LYS A 391 -33.73 12.80 1.33
N CYS A 392 -33.75 14.03 1.82
CA CYS A 392 -34.09 14.35 3.20
C CYS A 392 -35.27 15.32 3.25
N ARG A 393 -36.31 14.93 3.99
CA ARG A 393 -37.50 15.76 4.25
C ARG A 393 -37.90 15.63 5.71
N SER A 394 -38.82 16.49 6.14
CA SER A 394 -39.49 16.34 7.44
C SER A 394 -40.56 15.23 7.45
N LYS A 395 -41.05 14.83 6.26
CA LYS A 395 -42.07 13.80 6.05
C LYS A 395 -41.54 12.71 5.10
N THR A 396 -42.33 11.66 4.91
CA THR A 396 -42.04 10.54 4.00
C THR A 396 -41.65 11.01 2.59
N ILE A 397 -40.63 10.37 2.00
CA ILE A 397 -40.19 10.56 0.61
C ILE A 397 -41.08 9.75 -0.32
N GLY A 398 -41.72 10.41 -1.29
CA GLY A 398 -42.62 9.76 -2.25
C GLY A 398 -42.00 9.54 -3.63
N LYS A 399 -42.70 8.80 -4.49
CA LYS A 399 -42.27 8.57 -5.88
C LYS A 399 -42.01 9.85 -6.67
N ARG A 400 -42.73 10.93 -6.37
CA ARG A 400 -42.52 12.23 -7.03
C ARG A 400 -41.18 12.89 -6.70
N ASP A 401 -40.56 12.50 -5.59
CA ASP A 401 -39.29 13.08 -5.13
C ASP A 401 -38.08 12.36 -5.75
N VAL A 402 -38.30 11.19 -6.36
CA VAL A 402 -37.29 10.34 -7.00
C VAL A 402 -37.83 9.94 -8.38
N GLN A 403 -37.48 10.73 -9.39
CA GLN A 403 -37.91 10.53 -10.78
C GLN A 403 -36.71 10.11 -11.64
N ASP A 404 -37.01 9.51 -12.79
CA ASP A 404 -36.05 9.30 -13.88
C ASP A 404 -34.79 8.49 -13.50
N ILE A 405 -34.95 7.50 -12.61
CA ILE A 405 -33.85 6.61 -12.18
C ILE A 405 -33.20 5.93 -13.39
N ARG A 406 -33.99 5.42 -14.33
CA ARG A 406 -33.48 4.70 -15.51
C ARG A 406 -32.66 5.61 -16.42
N ASP A 407 -33.22 6.78 -16.73
CA ASP A 407 -32.58 7.78 -17.57
C ASP A 407 -31.26 8.24 -16.94
N THR A 408 -31.24 8.39 -15.61
CA THR A 408 -30.02 8.71 -14.86
C THR A 408 -28.97 7.60 -15.00
N LEU A 409 -29.36 6.34 -14.81
CA LEU A 409 -28.42 5.21 -14.93
C LEU A 409 -27.88 5.05 -16.37
N GLU A 410 -28.74 5.23 -17.37
CA GLU A 410 -28.35 5.16 -18.78
C GLU A 410 -27.42 6.31 -19.17
N HIS A 411 -27.77 7.54 -18.80
CA HIS A 411 -26.98 8.73 -19.12
C HIS A 411 -25.55 8.68 -18.55
N TYR A 412 -25.37 8.05 -17.40
CA TYR A 412 -24.08 7.93 -16.72
C TYR A 412 -23.44 6.54 -16.83
N GLU A 413 -23.99 5.66 -17.66
CA GLU A 413 -23.53 4.28 -17.87
C GLU A 413 -23.34 3.52 -16.54
N ALA A 414 -24.20 3.78 -15.56
CA ALA A 414 -24.14 3.18 -14.25
C ALA A 414 -24.90 1.84 -14.22
N SER A 415 -24.32 0.88 -13.49
CA SER A 415 -24.88 -0.47 -13.35
C SER A 415 -25.79 -0.63 -12.12
N GLY A 416 -25.98 0.44 -11.35
CA GLY A 416 -26.86 0.41 -10.19
C GLY A 416 -27.19 1.77 -9.58
N PHE A 417 -28.23 1.77 -8.75
CA PHE A 417 -28.79 2.91 -8.06
C PHE A 417 -28.92 2.63 -6.56
N LEU A 418 -28.58 3.61 -5.73
CA LEU A 418 -28.73 3.58 -4.29
C LEU A 418 -29.51 4.82 -3.82
N LEU A 419 -30.69 4.64 -3.27
CA LEU A 419 -31.44 5.74 -2.64
C LEU A 419 -31.18 5.79 -1.14
N ILE A 420 -30.71 6.91 -0.61
CA ILE A 420 -30.61 7.13 0.84
C ILE A 420 -31.67 8.15 1.24
N ALA A 421 -32.63 7.74 2.06
CA ALA A 421 -33.82 8.52 2.37
C ALA A 421 -34.00 8.75 3.88
N HIS A 422 -34.33 10.00 4.26
CA HIS A 422 -34.74 10.36 5.61
C HIS A 422 -36.09 11.11 5.61
N PRO A 423 -37.06 10.77 6.50
CA PRO A 423 -36.97 9.74 7.53
C PRO A 423 -37.27 8.32 7.00
N ARG A 424 -38.12 8.20 5.97
CA ARG A 424 -38.53 6.92 5.37
C ARG A 424 -39.09 7.15 3.96
N ILE A 425 -39.15 6.08 3.17
CA ILE A 425 -39.81 6.07 1.85
C ILE A 425 -41.29 5.69 1.96
N SER A 426 -42.11 6.11 0.99
CA SER A 426 -43.51 5.68 0.89
C SER A 426 -43.61 4.26 0.34
N SER A 427 -44.70 3.56 0.66
CA SER A 427 -44.97 2.22 0.10
C SER A 427 -44.97 2.23 -1.43
N SER A 428 -45.53 3.28 -2.04
CA SER A 428 -45.52 3.45 -3.50
C SER A 428 -44.12 3.63 -4.10
N LEU A 429 -43.18 4.23 -3.37
CA LEU A 429 -41.78 4.34 -3.81
C LEU A 429 -41.04 3.02 -3.59
N PHE A 430 -41.29 2.35 -2.47
CA PHE A 430 -40.78 1.00 -2.20
C PHE A 430 -41.17 0.03 -3.32
N ASP A 431 -42.45 -0.06 -3.68
CA ASP A 431 -42.94 -0.94 -4.74
C ASP A 431 -42.29 -0.60 -6.09
N HIS A 432 -42.04 0.68 -6.34
CA HIS A 432 -41.35 1.14 -7.55
C HIS A 432 -39.89 0.68 -7.58
N LEU A 433 -39.15 0.85 -6.47
CA LEU A 433 -37.76 0.42 -6.34
C LEU A 433 -37.63 -1.10 -6.39
N GLU A 434 -38.53 -1.85 -5.75
CA GLU A 434 -38.58 -3.31 -5.87
C GLU A 434 -38.86 -3.74 -7.30
N LYS A 435 -39.82 -3.09 -7.98
CA LYS A 435 -40.09 -3.37 -9.39
C LYS A 435 -38.85 -3.12 -10.24
N LEU A 436 -38.13 -2.02 -10.02
CA LEU A 436 -36.87 -1.73 -10.71
C LEU A 436 -35.81 -2.81 -10.43
N ARG A 437 -35.61 -3.16 -9.15
CA ARG A 437 -34.68 -4.22 -8.71
C ARG A 437 -34.98 -5.56 -9.37
N ASN A 438 -36.26 -5.89 -9.55
CA ASN A 438 -36.70 -7.17 -10.10
C ASN A 438 -36.81 -7.17 -11.63
N SER A 439 -37.10 -6.02 -12.26
CA SER A 439 -37.35 -5.92 -13.70
C SER A 439 -36.14 -5.51 -14.53
N THR A 440 -35.02 -5.18 -13.89
CA THR A 440 -33.80 -4.73 -14.57
C THR A 440 -32.60 -5.54 -14.08
N ASN A 441 -31.59 -5.70 -14.92
CA ASN A 441 -30.29 -6.26 -14.50
C ASN A 441 -29.44 -5.22 -13.73
N GLN A 442 -30.03 -4.10 -13.33
CA GLN A 442 -29.37 -3.03 -12.60
C GLN A 442 -29.56 -3.23 -11.10
N LEU A 443 -28.49 -3.09 -10.35
CA LEU A 443 -28.56 -3.17 -8.89
C LEU A 443 -29.36 -1.99 -8.36
N THR A 444 -30.46 -2.23 -7.64
CA THR A 444 -31.26 -1.16 -7.02
C THR A 444 -31.39 -1.43 -5.54
N GLU A 445 -30.85 -0.54 -4.72
CA GLU A 445 -30.84 -0.61 -3.26
C GLU A 445 -31.35 0.70 -2.65
N TRP A 446 -31.79 0.65 -1.38
CA TRP A 446 -32.17 1.84 -0.64
C TRP A 446 -31.89 1.70 0.86
N TRP A 447 -31.58 2.82 1.50
CA TRP A 447 -31.41 2.96 2.94
C TRP A 447 -32.45 3.94 3.48
N ASP A 448 -33.13 3.56 4.56
CA ASP A 448 -33.92 4.50 5.36
C ASP A 448 -33.17 4.94 6.63
N SER A 449 -33.84 5.69 7.51
CA SER A 449 -33.22 6.11 8.78
C SER A 449 -32.80 4.94 9.65
N SER A 450 -33.60 3.86 9.67
CA SER A 450 -33.29 2.65 10.45
C SER A 450 -32.02 1.97 9.93
N ASP A 451 -31.85 1.93 8.60
CA ASP A 451 -30.63 1.41 7.97
C ASP A 451 -29.41 2.27 8.30
N MET A 452 -29.55 3.60 8.20
CA MET A 452 -28.48 4.54 8.55
C MET A 452 -28.11 4.42 10.03
N GLU A 453 -29.08 4.39 10.94
CA GLU A 453 -28.87 4.20 12.37
C GLU A 453 -28.15 2.89 12.67
N ARG A 454 -28.57 1.79 12.05
CA ARG A 454 -27.90 0.49 12.18
C ARG A 454 -26.44 0.53 11.72
N LYS A 455 -26.13 1.29 10.65
CA LYS A 455 -24.75 1.48 10.18
C LYS A 455 -23.96 2.39 11.13
N LEU A 456 -24.56 3.48 11.60
CA LEU A 456 -23.96 4.38 12.59
C LEU A 456 -23.67 3.69 13.92
N LYS A 457 -24.50 2.74 14.37
CA LYS A 457 -24.19 1.91 15.55
C LYS A 457 -22.93 1.05 15.36
N ARG A 458 -22.63 0.62 14.13
CA ARG A 458 -21.39 -0.10 13.82
C ARG A 458 -20.18 0.84 13.76
N HIS A 459 -20.43 2.11 13.50
CA HIS A 459 -19.45 3.17 13.30
C HIS A 459 -19.79 4.42 14.14
N PRO A 460 -19.82 4.31 15.48
CA PRO A 460 -20.30 5.37 16.36
C PRO A 460 -19.37 6.60 16.36
N ASP A 461 -18.14 6.44 15.87
CA ASP A 461 -17.20 7.53 15.63
C ASP A 461 -17.72 8.51 14.56
N ILE A 462 -18.37 8.03 13.49
CA ILE A 462 -18.96 8.92 12.47
C ILE A 462 -19.97 9.85 13.12
N ALA A 463 -20.88 9.31 13.93
CA ALA A 463 -21.93 10.12 14.53
C ALA A 463 -21.40 11.23 15.45
N ARG A 464 -20.18 11.10 15.99
CA ARG A 464 -19.53 12.16 16.79
C ARG A 464 -19.02 13.33 15.93
N ASP A 465 -18.69 13.08 14.68
CA ASP A 465 -18.18 14.08 13.74
C ASP A 465 -19.32 14.95 13.15
N TYR A 466 -20.58 14.52 13.33
CA TYR A 466 -21.78 15.21 12.84
C TYR A 466 -22.76 15.61 13.98
N PRO A 467 -22.32 16.37 15.00
CA PRO A 467 -23.15 16.72 16.16
C PRO A 467 -24.31 17.67 15.83
N ASP A 468 -24.25 18.35 14.68
CA ASP A 468 -25.29 19.24 14.19
C ASP A 468 -26.55 18.48 13.72
N ILE A 469 -26.37 17.26 13.20
CA ILE A 469 -27.48 16.41 12.70
C ILE A 469 -27.73 15.15 13.50
N LEU A 470 -26.78 14.72 14.35
CA LEU A 470 -26.87 13.48 15.12
C LEU A 470 -26.54 13.70 16.60
N ASN A 471 -27.17 12.89 17.45
CA ASN A 471 -26.79 12.73 18.83
C ASN A 471 -26.85 11.25 19.22
N ILE A 472 -25.79 10.74 19.86
CA ILE A 472 -25.76 9.39 20.43
C ILE A 472 -25.95 9.49 21.94
N LYS A 473 -27.04 8.90 22.43
CA LYS A 473 -27.23 8.67 23.87
C LYS A 473 -26.99 7.21 24.18
N ILE A 474 -26.14 6.94 25.17
CA ILE A 474 -26.02 5.62 25.77
C ILE A 474 -27.06 5.60 26.89
N GLU A 475 -28.14 4.84 26.72
CA GLU A 475 -29.08 4.62 27.81
C GLU A 475 -28.36 3.76 28.86
N LYS A 476 -28.29 4.26 30.10
CA LYS A 476 -27.65 3.57 31.23
C LYS A 476 -28.63 2.64 31.92
#